data_AF-A0A3C1LX89-F1
#
_entry.id   AF-A0A3C1LX89-F1
#
_cell.length_a   1.000
_cell.length_b   1.000
_cell.length_c   1.000
_cell.angle_alpha   90.00
_cell.angle_beta   90.00
_cell.angle_gamma   90.00
#
_symmetry.space_group_name_H-M   'P 1'
#
loop_
_entity.id
_entity.type
_entity.pdbx_description
1 polymer ?
#
loop_
_entity_poly.entity_id
_entity_poly.type
_entity_poly.pdbx_seq_one_letter_code
_entity_poly.pdbx_strand_id
1 'polypeptide(L)'
;RENIIDIVYRCVDLKRETVEADELDTGLRQKLNFGHTIGHAIEKYSNYNISHGKAVAIGMVIMTKASEKAGITQRGTLDKLLEILEKYKLPTAVDADLAELCRIAGSDKKRSGGNISLIVLEQIGRSMLYKIKVDEMADFILNG
;
A
#
# COMPACT_ATOMS: atom_id res chain seq x y z
N ARG A 1 -9.01 8.81 23.66
CA ARG A 1 -7.55 8.52 23.72
C ARG A 1 -7.24 7.33 24.66
N GLU A 2 -8.25 6.64 25.19
CA GLU A 2 -8.07 5.71 26.33
C GLU A 2 -7.42 4.36 26.01
N ASN A 3 -7.24 3.99 24.73
CA ASN A 3 -6.76 2.63 24.37
C ASN A 3 -5.44 2.63 23.58
N ILE A 4 -4.61 3.68 23.70
CA ILE A 4 -3.37 3.77 22.90
C ILE A 4 -2.39 2.63 23.21
N ILE A 5 -2.33 2.21 24.47
CA ILE A 5 -1.46 1.11 24.92
C ILE A 5 -1.91 -0.21 24.27
N ASP A 6 -3.22 -0.48 24.27
CA ASP A 6 -3.78 -1.69 23.65
C ASP A 6 -3.55 -1.71 22.13
N ILE A 7 -3.68 -0.56 21.47
CA ILE A 7 -3.40 -0.43 20.03
C ILE A 7 -1.93 -0.71 19.75
N VAL A 8 -1.02 -0.11 20.53
CA VAL A 8 0.42 -0.34 20.36
C VAL A 8 0.76 -1.81 20.60
N TYR A 9 0.27 -2.40 21.69
CA TYR A 9 0.48 -3.82 21.99
C TYR A 9 -0.02 -4.71 20.84
N ARG A 10 -1.26 -4.48 20.37
CA ARG A 10 -1.85 -5.27 19.28
C ARG A 10 -1.07 -5.13 17.98
N CYS A 11 -0.62 -3.93 17.61
CA CYS A 11 0.19 -3.71 16.41
C CYS A 11 1.55 -4.40 16.49
N VAL A 12 2.21 -4.34 17.65
CA VAL A 12 3.50 -5.01 17.87
C VAL A 12 3.34 -6.52 17.81
N ASP A 13 2.31 -7.07 18.46
CA ASP A 13 2.07 -8.51 18.51
C ASP A 13 1.73 -9.09 17.12
N LEU A 14 0.86 -8.42 16.35
CA LEU A 14 0.55 -8.83 14.97
C LEU A 14 1.79 -8.81 14.06
N LYS A 15 2.66 -7.81 14.23
CA LYS A 15 3.93 -7.74 13.49
C LYS A 15 4.88 -8.85 13.95
N ARG A 16 4.95 -9.13 15.25
CA ARG A 16 5.75 -10.21 15.83
C ARG A 16 5.34 -11.55 15.23
N GLU A 17 4.06 -11.91 15.27
CA GLU A 17 3.53 -13.14 14.69
C GLU A 17 3.89 -13.27 13.19
N THR A 18 3.76 -12.19 12.44
CA THR A 18 4.07 -12.17 11.01
C THR A 18 5.57 -12.35 10.73
N VAL A 19 6.43 -11.70 11.52
CA VAL A 19 7.90 -11.75 11.36
C VAL A 19 8.46 -13.08 11.86
N GLU A 20 7.95 -13.63 12.96
CA GLU A 20 8.33 -14.96 13.46
C GLU A 20 7.98 -16.05 12.44
N ALA A 21 6.86 -15.91 11.72
CA ALA A 21 6.43 -16.86 10.70
C ALA A 21 7.19 -16.71 9.35
N ASP A 22 7.79 -15.55 9.06
CA ASP A 22 8.50 -15.28 7.80
C ASP A 22 9.59 -14.20 7.99
N GLU A 23 10.64 -14.57 8.71
CA GLU A 23 11.75 -13.64 9.05
C GLU A 23 12.46 -13.14 7.78
N LEU A 24 12.66 -14.03 6.81
CA LEU A 24 13.42 -13.78 5.57
C LEU A 24 12.60 -13.11 4.46
N ASP A 25 11.37 -12.68 4.75
CA ASP A 25 10.48 -11.94 3.84
C ASP A 25 10.20 -12.65 2.50
N THR A 26 9.90 -13.95 2.60
CA THR A 26 9.63 -14.84 1.47
C THR A 26 8.23 -14.70 0.88
N GLY A 27 7.32 -14.03 1.60
CA GLY A 27 6.04 -13.56 1.05
C GLY A 27 5.00 -13.16 2.08
N LEU A 28 4.91 -13.86 3.22
CA LEU A 28 3.93 -13.54 4.26
C LEU A 28 4.21 -12.17 4.87
N ARG A 29 5.47 -11.89 5.19
CA ARG A 29 5.89 -10.61 5.76
C ARG A 29 5.72 -9.44 4.79
N GLN A 30 5.75 -9.69 3.48
CA GLN A 30 5.52 -8.66 2.45
C GLN A 30 4.13 -8.03 2.57
N LYS A 31 3.14 -8.72 3.16
CA LYS A 31 1.78 -8.19 3.38
C LYS A 31 1.76 -6.95 4.29
N LEU A 32 2.77 -6.78 5.15
CA LEU A 32 2.92 -5.59 5.98
C LEU A 32 3.21 -4.33 5.16
N ASN A 33 3.64 -4.50 3.90
CA ASN A 33 3.97 -3.42 2.98
C ASN A 33 2.76 -2.92 2.18
N PHE A 34 1.53 -3.15 2.65
CA PHE A 34 0.33 -2.57 2.05
C PHE A 34 0.46 -1.04 1.96
N GLY A 35 0.19 -0.48 0.77
CA GLY A 35 0.37 0.94 0.47
C GLY A 35 1.82 1.42 0.25
N HIS A 36 2.84 0.63 0.60
CA HIS A 36 4.23 1.12 0.61
C HIS A 36 4.85 1.27 -0.79
N THR A 37 4.41 0.49 -1.78
CA THR A 37 4.94 0.61 -3.16
C THR A 37 4.74 2.02 -3.71
N ILE A 38 3.54 2.57 -3.55
CA ILE A 38 3.24 3.95 -3.96
C ILE A 38 3.62 4.95 -2.87
N GLY A 39 3.51 4.58 -1.59
CA GLY A 39 3.98 5.42 -0.49
C GLY A 39 5.44 5.85 -0.63
N HIS A 40 6.35 4.90 -0.89
CA HIS A 40 7.77 5.22 -1.12
C HIS A 40 7.97 6.05 -2.40
N ALA A 41 7.12 5.91 -3.42
CA ALA A 41 7.17 6.76 -4.60
C ALA A 41 6.77 8.20 -4.28
N ILE A 42 5.76 8.40 -3.43
CA ILE A 42 5.32 9.72 -2.97
C ILE A 42 6.38 10.38 -2.09
N GLU A 43 7.05 9.63 -1.21
CA GLU A 43 8.18 10.12 -0.42
C GLU A 43 9.29 10.63 -1.34
N LYS A 44 9.73 9.81 -2.31
CA LYS A 44 10.74 10.19 -3.30
C LYS A 44 10.31 11.40 -4.14
N TYR A 45 9.07 11.41 -4.65
CA TYR A 45 8.51 12.50 -5.45
C TYR A 45 8.51 13.84 -4.70
N SER A 46 8.12 13.80 -3.43
CA SER A 46 8.06 15.00 -2.58
C SER A 46 9.42 15.44 -2.02
N ASN A 47 10.52 14.80 -2.42
CA ASN A 47 11.84 14.97 -1.79
C ASN A 47 11.76 14.82 -0.25
N TYR A 48 10.98 13.84 0.21
CA TYR A 48 10.74 13.52 1.62
C TYR A 48 10.07 14.63 2.44
N ASN A 49 9.42 15.61 1.80
CA ASN A 49 8.60 16.62 2.49
C ASN A 49 7.27 16.05 3.01
N ILE A 50 6.77 14.96 2.41
CA ILE A 50 5.62 14.22 2.92
C ILE A 50 6.12 13.13 3.86
N SER A 51 5.64 13.12 5.10
CA SER A 51 6.05 12.12 6.09
C SER A 51 5.58 10.70 5.73
N HIS A 52 6.33 9.70 6.17
CA HIS A 52 6.10 8.29 5.84
C HIS A 52 4.64 7.83 6.02
N GLY A 53 4.06 8.04 7.20
CA GLY A 53 2.68 7.64 7.46
C GLY A 53 1.65 8.32 6.56
N LYS A 54 1.90 9.57 6.14
CA LYS A 54 1.04 10.30 5.19
C LYS A 54 1.19 9.72 3.79
N ALA A 55 2.41 9.43 3.34
CA ALA A 55 2.66 8.84 2.04
C ALA A 55 2.06 7.42 1.94
N VAL A 56 2.24 6.59 2.97
CA VAL A 56 1.63 5.24 3.03
C VAL A 56 0.11 5.31 3.03
N ALA A 57 -0.51 6.27 3.74
CA ALA A 57 -1.96 6.47 3.69
C ALA A 57 -2.50 6.69 2.27
N ILE A 58 -1.86 7.59 1.52
CA ILE A 58 -2.22 7.88 0.13
C ILE A 58 -1.96 6.64 -0.76
N GLY A 59 -0.84 5.95 -0.53
CA GLY A 59 -0.52 4.70 -1.22
C GLY A 59 -1.55 3.59 -1.00
N MET A 60 -2.11 3.46 0.22
CA MET A 60 -3.20 2.53 0.51
C MET A 60 -4.45 2.88 -0.30
N VAL A 61 -4.82 4.17 -0.35
CA VAL A 61 -5.99 4.64 -1.12
C VAL A 61 -5.83 4.34 -2.61
N ILE A 62 -4.68 4.66 -3.19
CA ILE A 62 -4.40 4.41 -4.61
C ILE A 62 -4.49 2.91 -4.92
N MET A 63 -3.86 2.06 -4.09
CA MET A 63 -3.88 0.62 -4.30
C MET A 63 -5.28 0.03 -4.16
N THR A 64 -6.03 0.40 -3.11
CA THR A 64 -7.40 -0.09 -2.90
C THR A 64 -8.34 0.36 -4.00
N LYS A 65 -8.22 1.61 -4.46
CA LYS A 65 -9.05 2.12 -5.57
C LYS A 65 -8.83 1.31 -6.85
N ALA A 66 -7.57 1.09 -7.22
CA ALA A 66 -7.22 0.31 -8.41
C ALA A 66 -7.69 -1.14 -8.30
N SER A 67 -7.46 -1.79 -7.15
CA SER A 67 -7.84 -3.19 -6.97
C SER A 67 -9.36 -3.40 -6.82
N GLU A 68 -10.10 -2.44 -6.26
CA GLU A 68 -11.56 -2.49 -6.18
C GLU A 68 -12.21 -2.34 -7.56
N LYS A 69 -11.72 -1.42 -8.38
CA LYS A 69 -12.24 -1.21 -9.73
C LYS A 69 -11.86 -2.37 -10.67
N ALA A 70 -10.71 -3.00 -10.46
CA ALA A 70 -10.31 -4.25 -11.12
C ALA A 70 -11.09 -5.50 -10.64
N GLY A 71 -11.98 -5.36 -9.64
CA GLY A 71 -12.79 -6.47 -9.11
C GLY A 71 -12.02 -7.44 -8.21
N ILE A 72 -10.79 -7.11 -7.80
CA ILE A 72 -9.96 -7.91 -6.89
C ILE A 72 -10.36 -7.63 -5.43
N THR A 73 -10.59 -6.36 -5.11
CA THR A 73 -11.04 -5.94 -3.78
C THR A 73 -12.56 -5.88 -3.72
N GLN A 74 -13.13 -6.34 -2.61
CA GLN A 74 -14.55 -6.19 -2.32
C GLN A 74 -15.00 -4.73 -2.44
N ARG A 75 -16.07 -4.48 -3.19
CA ARG A 75 -16.70 -3.16 -3.30
C ARG A 75 -17.04 -2.54 -1.95
N GLY A 76 -16.79 -1.24 -1.82
CA GLY A 76 -16.96 -0.46 -0.59
C GLY A 76 -15.81 -0.62 0.41
N THR A 77 -14.70 -1.27 0.02
CA THR A 77 -13.49 -1.32 0.86
C THR A 77 -12.80 0.04 0.84
N LEU A 78 -12.78 0.72 -0.32
CA LEU A 78 -12.24 2.06 -0.46
C LEU A 78 -12.95 3.05 0.46
N ASP A 79 -14.29 3.03 0.50
CA ASP A 79 -15.07 3.95 1.33
C ASP A 79 -14.73 3.78 2.82
N LYS A 80 -14.68 2.54 3.30
CA LYS A 80 -14.27 2.23 4.69
C LYS A 80 -12.85 2.69 5.00
N LEU A 81 -11.94 2.56 4.04
CA LEU A 81 -10.56 3.03 4.18
C LEU A 81 -10.52 4.57 4.24
N LEU A 82 -11.30 5.26 3.41
CA LEU A 82 -11.37 6.73 3.43
C LEU A 82 -11.94 7.23 4.76
N GLU A 83 -13.03 6.62 5.26
CA GLU A 83 -13.64 6.97 6.55
C GLU A 83 -12.63 6.90 7.71
N ILE A 84 -11.83 5.82 7.78
CA ILE A 84 -10.87 5.66 8.87
C ILE A 84 -9.69 6.65 8.73
N LEU A 85 -9.21 6.89 7.52
CA LEU A 85 -8.12 7.85 7.29
C LEU A 85 -8.55 9.28 7.61
N GLU A 86 -9.77 9.66 7.22
CA GLU A 86 -10.34 10.97 7.54
C GLU A 86 -10.53 11.16 9.05
N LYS A 87 -11.04 10.14 9.74
CA LYS A 87 -11.17 10.15 11.22
C LYS A 87 -9.84 10.44 11.93
N TYR A 88 -8.72 9.95 11.38
CA TYR A 88 -7.37 10.20 11.90
C TYR A 88 -6.65 11.38 11.23
N LYS A 89 -7.32 12.14 10.37
CA LYS A 89 -6.80 13.32 9.66
C LYS A 89 -5.56 13.01 8.81
N LEU A 90 -5.53 11.82 8.21
CA LEU A 90 -4.50 11.42 7.26
C LEU A 90 -4.91 11.83 5.84
N PRO A 91 -3.95 12.21 4.99
CA PRO A 91 -4.24 12.57 3.61
C PRO A 91 -4.62 11.33 2.80
N THR A 92 -5.52 11.51 1.85
CA THR A 92 -6.04 10.47 0.95
C THR A 92 -5.66 10.70 -0.51
N ALA A 93 -5.04 11.84 -0.82
CA ALA A 93 -4.57 12.20 -2.16
C ALA A 93 -3.28 13.03 -2.07
N VAL A 94 -2.56 13.09 -3.19
CA VAL A 94 -1.40 13.95 -3.41
C VAL A 94 -1.56 14.64 -4.76
N ASP A 95 -1.11 15.87 -4.87
CA ASP A 95 -1.00 16.57 -6.15
C ASP A 95 0.25 16.07 -6.89
N ALA A 96 0.10 14.93 -7.57
CA ALA A 96 1.14 14.30 -8.38
C ALA A 96 0.50 13.51 -9.52
N ASP A 97 1.19 13.45 -10.65
CA ASP A 97 0.81 12.55 -11.73
C ASP A 97 1.02 11.08 -11.31
N LEU A 98 -0.05 10.29 -11.37
CA LEU A 98 -0.03 8.87 -11.06
C LEU A 98 0.94 8.09 -11.96
N ALA A 99 1.08 8.48 -13.23
CA ALA A 99 2.02 7.83 -14.14
C ALA A 99 3.47 8.05 -13.69
N GLU A 100 3.79 9.26 -13.24
CA GLU A 100 5.10 9.59 -12.67
C GLU A 100 5.37 8.83 -11.36
N LEU A 101 4.38 8.73 -10.46
CA LEU A 101 4.51 7.91 -9.24
C LEU A 101 4.76 6.44 -9.57
N CYS A 102 4.08 5.89 -10.58
CA CYS A 102 4.32 4.52 -11.05
C CYS A 102 5.74 4.36 -11.63
N ARG A 103 6.23 5.35 -12.37
CA ARG A 103 7.60 5.34 -12.90
C ARG A 103 8.63 5.32 -11.76
N ILE A 104 8.44 6.13 -10.73
CA ILE A 104 9.30 6.17 -9.53
C ILE A 104 9.23 4.85 -8.75
N ALA A 105 8.03 4.28 -8.58
CA ALA A 105 7.85 2.99 -7.90
C ALA A 105 8.54 1.83 -8.65
N GLY A 106 8.54 1.89 -9.99
CA GLY A 106 9.12 0.88 -10.86
C GLY A 106 10.62 1.01 -11.10
N SER A 107 11.25 2.16 -10.81
CA SER A 107 12.63 2.46 -11.23
C SER A 107 13.65 1.44 -10.72
N ASP A 108 13.51 0.99 -9.47
CA ASP A 108 14.42 0.04 -8.85
C ASP A 108 14.17 -1.40 -9.35
N LYS A 109 12.94 -1.69 -9.79
CA LYS A 109 12.49 -3.03 -10.19
C LYS A 109 12.50 -3.27 -11.70
N LYS A 110 12.62 -2.23 -12.53
CA LYS A 110 12.78 -2.34 -14.00
C LYS A 110 14.13 -2.91 -14.40
N ARG A 111 15.17 -2.73 -13.59
CA ARG A 111 16.53 -3.24 -13.88
C ARG A 111 16.62 -4.77 -13.92
N SER A 112 15.65 -5.48 -13.33
CA SER A 112 15.60 -6.93 -13.31
C SER A 112 14.62 -7.54 -14.34
N GLY A 113 13.98 -6.73 -15.19
CA GLY A 113 13.05 -7.22 -16.24
C GLY A 113 11.92 -8.10 -15.73
N GLY A 114 11.60 -8.01 -14.44
CA GLY A 114 10.83 -9.01 -13.71
C GLY A 114 9.40 -8.60 -13.37
N ASN A 115 8.77 -9.43 -12.55
CA ASN A 115 7.49 -9.15 -11.91
C ASN A 115 7.69 -8.30 -10.65
N ILE A 116 6.71 -7.48 -10.33
CA ILE A 116 6.56 -6.82 -9.03
C ILE A 116 5.42 -7.46 -8.25
N SER A 117 5.65 -7.73 -6.97
CA SER A 117 4.59 -8.07 -6.02
C SER A 117 3.97 -6.78 -5.49
N LEU A 118 2.72 -6.51 -5.86
CA LEU A 118 1.89 -5.50 -5.24
C LEU A 118 1.12 -6.13 -4.08
N ILE A 119 0.82 -5.36 -3.04
CA ILE A 119 -0.02 -5.81 -1.93
C ILE A 119 -1.39 -5.18 -2.12
N VAL A 120 -2.40 -6.04 -2.28
CA VAL A 120 -3.80 -5.65 -2.47
C VAL A 120 -4.67 -6.27 -1.39
N LEU A 121 -5.81 -5.65 -1.12
CA LEU A 121 -6.82 -6.20 -0.22
C LEU A 121 -7.79 -7.07 -1.02
N GLU A 122 -8.13 -8.25 -0.52
CA GLU A 122 -9.33 -8.97 -0.98
C GLU A 122 -10.56 -8.33 -0.32
N GLN A 123 -10.46 -8.05 0.98
CA GLN A 123 -11.43 -7.34 1.81
C GLN A 123 -10.72 -6.82 3.07
N ILE A 124 -11.39 -6.02 3.90
CA ILE A 124 -10.82 -5.60 5.19
C ILE A 124 -10.44 -6.82 6.02
N GLY A 125 -9.20 -6.82 6.53
CA GLY A 125 -8.62 -7.91 7.31
C GLY A 125 -7.98 -9.03 6.48
N ARG A 126 -8.03 -8.98 5.14
CA ARG A 126 -7.43 -10.00 4.28
C ARG A 126 -6.71 -9.38 3.07
N SER A 127 -5.42 -9.65 2.97
CA SER A 127 -4.55 -9.18 1.89
C SER A 127 -3.81 -10.31 1.18
N MET A 128 -3.44 -10.04 -0.06
CA MET A 128 -2.71 -10.97 -0.92
C MET A 128 -1.58 -10.27 -1.69
N LEU A 129 -0.63 -11.07 -2.14
CA LEU A 129 0.41 -10.64 -3.08
C LEU A 129 -0.16 -10.77 -4.49
N TYR A 130 -0.24 -9.66 -5.19
CA TYR A 130 -0.65 -9.59 -6.58
C TYR A 130 0.58 -9.37 -7.45
N LYS A 131 1.05 -10.45 -8.09
CA LYS A 131 2.21 -10.41 -8.98
C LYS A 131 1.77 -9.90 -10.35
N ILE A 132 2.40 -8.83 -10.81
CA ILE A 132 2.17 -8.22 -12.12
C ILE A 132 3.52 -7.88 -12.77
N LYS A 133 3.59 -7.80 -14.09
CA LYS A 133 4.78 -7.27 -14.75
C LYS A 133 4.96 -5.80 -14.38
N VAL A 134 6.22 -5.37 -14.22
CA VAL A 134 6.51 -3.98 -13.87
C VAL A 134 5.95 -3.00 -14.90
N ASP A 135 5.94 -3.36 -16.18
CA ASP A 135 5.40 -2.51 -17.25
C ASP A 135 3.86 -2.44 -17.27
N GLU A 136 3.17 -3.43 -16.71
CA GLU A 136 1.70 -3.45 -16.60
C GLU A 136 1.22 -2.75 -15.31
N MET A 137 2.12 -2.40 -14.39
CA MET A 137 1.77 -1.76 -13.11
C MET A 137 1.08 -0.41 -13.28
N ALA A 138 1.56 0.42 -14.20
CA ALA A 138 0.98 1.75 -14.43
C ALA A 138 -0.47 1.62 -14.94
N ASP A 139 -0.70 0.74 -15.91
CA ASP A 139 -2.03 0.47 -16.43
C ASP A 139 -2.96 -0.10 -15.36
N PHE A 140 -2.48 -1.01 -14.52
CA PHE A 140 -3.25 -1.52 -13.40
C PHE A 140 -3.68 -0.41 -12.42
N ILE A 141 -2.79 0.52 -12.09
CA ILE A 141 -3.08 1.58 -11.13
C ILE A 141 -3.99 2.68 -11.73
N LEU A 142 -3.84 2.97 -13.01
CA LEU A 142 -4.62 4.00 -13.71
C LEU A 142 -6.00 3.50 -14.16
N ASN A 143 -6.05 2.28 -14.70
CA ASN A 143 -7.19 1.74 -15.42
C ASN A 143 -7.86 0.56 -14.74
N GLY A 144 -7.19 -0.10 -13.79
CA GLY A 144 -7.83 -1.01 -12.83
C GLY A 144 -9.03 -0.31 -12.22
#